data_AF-A0A7S3B9F5-F1
#
_entry.id   AF-A0A7S3B9F5-F1
#
_cell.length_a   1.000
_cell.length_b   1.000
_cell.length_c   1.000
_cell.angle_alpha   90.00
_cell.angle_beta   90.00
_cell.angle_gamma   90.00
#
_symmetry.space_group_name_H-M   'P 1'
#
loop_
_entity.id
_entity.type
_entity.pdbx_description
1 polymer ?
#
loop_
_entity_poly.entity_id
_entity_poly.type
_entity_poly.pdbx_seq_one_letter_code
_entity_poly.pdbx_strand_id
1 'polypeptide(L)'
;KNEHFAGHSHSSRQQSPPPMARFTDRDYQLTGNLTEVPGIDKTALELLRNEGVVSTYQLLGRFLSCDRDLAEFESTLAGCPEAATICNAVRTRVATASVKIVAKLPDFIDGRPVSSRVDDVKAQNICKRKFNNDIRHDFEGCGLGKPGDKTLSQGMQSLQAHGITSTNKLYGEMLMCFSGPPTQEMMVAFRERLGDLGVSSGYKTTMMDAMRQKLDIGLDNSAKPPQQAIPEEGEKTGEKAGRKPSYKGSRPPFAGFDTPEPAEPAK
;
A
#
# COMPACT_ATOMS: atom_id res chain seq x y z
N LYS A 1 56.65 43.20 -10.69
CA LYS A 1 55.30 43.42 -11.24
C LYS A 1 54.63 42.06 -11.31
N ASN A 2 53.94 41.67 -10.23
CA ASN A 2 53.23 40.39 -10.14
C ASN A 2 51.74 40.68 -10.31
N GLU A 3 51.18 40.24 -11.43
CA GLU A 3 49.74 40.31 -11.70
C GLU A 3 49.05 39.15 -10.98
N HIS A 4 48.26 39.48 -9.96
CA HIS A 4 47.35 38.56 -9.31
C HIS A 4 46.16 38.29 -10.25
N PHE A 5 46.10 37.09 -10.81
CA PHE A 5 44.90 36.57 -11.46
C PHE A 5 43.87 36.18 -10.39
N ALA A 6 42.83 37.00 -10.25
CA ALA A 6 41.65 36.70 -9.45
C ALA A 6 40.77 35.68 -10.19
N GLY A 7 40.93 34.40 -9.83
CA GLY A 7 40.07 33.31 -10.27
C GLY A 7 38.63 33.54 -9.81
N HIS A 8 37.76 33.92 -10.75
CA HIS A 8 36.33 33.96 -10.54
C HIS A 8 35.82 32.51 -10.47
N SER A 9 35.65 32.01 -9.25
CA SER A 9 34.95 30.75 -9.00
C SER A 9 33.47 30.95 -9.33
N HIS A 10 33.06 30.52 -10.51
CA HIS A 10 31.65 30.37 -10.86
C HIS A 10 31.05 29.30 -9.95
N SER A 11 30.49 29.75 -8.82
CA SER A 11 29.56 28.96 -8.03
C SER A 11 28.34 28.70 -8.91
N SER A 12 28.34 27.55 -9.59
CA SER A 12 27.18 27.04 -10.30
C SER A 12 26.05 26.89 -9.29
N ARG A 13 25.16 27.89 -9.21
CA ARG A 13 23.87 27.75 -8.54
C ARG A 13 23.20 26.55 -9.20
N GLN A 14 23.20 25.41 -8.51
CA GLN A 14 22.32 24.30 -8.85
C GLN A 14 20.90 24.84 -8.75
N GLN A 15 20.33 25.24 -9.89
CA GLN A 15 18.92 25.57 -9.97
C GLN A 15 18.16 24.30 -9.60
N SER A 16 17.39 24.36 -8.51
CA SER A 16 16.48 23.29 -8.14
C SER A 16 15.58 22.98 -9.35
N PRO A 17 15.39 21.70 -9.71
CA PRO A 17 14.64 21.32 -10.89
C PRO A 17 13.22 21.90 -10.86
N PRO A 18 12.60 22.17 -12.03
CA PRO A 18 11.22 22.64 -12.10
C PRO A 18 10.28 21.73 -11.30
N PRO A 19 9.19 22.25 -10.69
CA PRO A 19 8.30 21.48 -9.83
C PRO A 19 7.85 20.16 -10.45
N MET A 20 7.52 20.15 -11.75
CA MET A 20 7.12 18.94 -12.49
C MET A 20 8.25 17.92 -12.66
N ALA A 21 9.48 18.38 -12.96
CA ALA A 21 10.63 17.49 -13.14
C ALA A 21 10.97 16.77 -11.83
N ARG A 22 10.98 17.52 -10.71
CA ARG A 22 11.17 16.94 -9.38
C ARG A 22 10.03 16.00 -9.02
N PHE A 23 8.78 16.42 -9.24
CA PHE A 23 7.62 15.63 -8.88
C PHE A 23 7.57 14.32 -9.66
N THR A 24 8.03 14.26 -10.91
CA THR A 24 7.94 13.05 -11.75
C THR A 24 9.19 12.17 -11.72
N ASP A 25 10.22 12.57 -10.97
CA ASP A 25 11.47 11.83 -10.80
C ASP A 25 11.26 10.53 -10.00
N ARG A 26 11.79 9.42 -10.52
CA ARG A 26 11.69 8.09 -9.92
C ARG A 26 12.39 7.97 -8.56
N ASP A 27 13.43 8.77 -8.36
CA ASP A 27 14.23 8.74 -7.14
C ASP A 27 13.70 9.74 -6.10
N TYR A 28 12.85 10.68 -6.50
CA TYR A 28 12.19 11.61 -5.59
C TYR A 28 11.17 10.90 -4.70
N GLN A 29 11.38 11.00 -3.38
CA GLN A 29 10.45 10.54 -2.35
C GLN A 29 9.42 11.63 -2.07
N LEU A 30 8.13 11.28 -2.24
CA LEU A 30 7.04 12.19 -1.91
C LEU A 30 7.07 12.53 -0.42
N THR A 31 6.90 13.81 -0.11
CA THR A 31 6.92 14.30 1.29
C THR A 31 5.53 14.25 1.93
N GLY A 32 4.49 14.11 1.11
CA GLY A 32 3.09 14.26 1.54
C GLY A 32 2.62 15.71 1.52
N ASN A 33 3.48 16.69 1.23
CA ASN A 33 3.07 18.08 1.09
C ASN A 33 2.42 18.34 -0.28
N LEU A 34 1.13 18.69 -0.28
CA LEU A 34 0.36 18.98 -1.50
C LEU A 34 1.02 20.04 -2.40
N THR A 35 1.75 21.02 -1.87
CA THR A 35 2.42 22.04 -2.70
C THR A 35 3.57 21.48 -3.54
N GLU A 36 3.94 20.20 -3.38
CA GLU A 36 4.89 19.53 -4.27
C GLU A 36 4.27 19.15 -5.63
N VAL A 37 2.94 19.10 -5.71
CA VAL A 37 2.19 18.80 -6.94
C VAL A 37 2.05 20.08 -7.76
N PRO A 38 2.53 20.09 -9.03
CA PRO A 38 2.33 21.21 -9.94
C PRO A 38 0.84 21.58 -10.09
N GLY A 39 0.54 22.88 -10.06
CA GLY A 39 -0.81 23.43 -10.16
C GLY A 39 -1.53 23.63 -8.82
N ILE A 40 -0.96 23.16 -7.70
CA ILE A 40 -1.55 23.43 -6.38
C ILE A 40 -1.09 24.79 -5.85
N ASP A 41 -1.98 25.78 -5.95
CA ASP A 41 -1.87 27.07 -5.29
C ASP A 41 -2.59 27.09 -3.92
N LYS A 42 -2.68 28.27 -3.28
CA LYS A 42 -3.35 28.41 -1.98
C LYS A 42 -4.85 28.08 -2.05
N THR A 43 -5.52 28.46 -3.13
CA THR A 43 -6.97 28.24 -3.31
C THR A 43 -7.26 26.76 -3.54
N ALA A 44 -6.51 26.10 -4.43
CA ALA A 44 -6.59 24.66 -4.65
C ALA A 44 -6.31 23.88 -3.36
N LEU A 45 -5.31 24.33 -2.57
CA LEU A 45 -4.98 23.71 -1.28
C LEU A 45 -6.14 23.79 -0.27
N GLU A 46 -6.81 24.94 -0.16
CA GLU A 46 -7.98 25.11 0.71
C GLU A 46 -9.15 24.23 0.28
N LEU A 47 -9.44 24.17 -1.02
CA LEU A 47 -10.51 23.32 -1.58
C LEU A 47 -10.23 21.83 -1.34
N LEU A 48 -9.01 21.37 -1.63
CA LEU A 48 -8.62 19.98 -1.39
C LEU A 48 -8.76 19.60 0.10
N ARG A 49 -8.36 20.49 1.01
CA ARG A 49 -8.49 20.26 2.45
C ARG A 49 -9.96 20.19 2.91
N ASN A 50 -10.82 21.05 2.36
CA ASN A 50 -12.26 20.99 2.62
C ASN A 50 -12.89 19.67 2.14
N GLU A 51 -12.33 19.09 1.08
CA GLU A 51 -12.70 17.79 0.53
C GLU A 51 -11.99 16.59 1.22
N GLY A 52 -11.28 16.84 2.34
CA GLY A 52 -10.59 15.83 3.14
C GLY A 52 -9.26 15.35 2.56
N VAL A 53 -8.74 16.00 1.52
CA VAL A 53 -7.42 15.73 0.93
C VAL A 53 -6.41 16.71 1.52
N VAL A 54 -5.61 16.24 2.47
CA VAL A 54 -4.62 17.06 3.18
C VAL A 54 -3.18 16.72 2.82
N SER A 55 -2.95 15.63 2.08
CA SER A 55 -1.62 15.18 1.66
C SER A 55 -1.56 14.76 0.19
N THR A 56 -0.35 14.79 -0.39
CA THR A 56 -0.10 14.24 -1.74
C THR A 56 -0.48 12.77 -1.84
N TYR A 57 -0.30 11.99 -0.77
CA TYR A 57 -0.67 10.57 -0.77
C TYR A 57 -2.17 10.39 -0.94
N GLN A 58 -2.98 11.18 -0.24
CA GLN A 58 -4.43 11.16 -0.37
C GLN A 58 -4.89 11.64 -1.75
N LEU A 59 -4.20 12.62 -2.36
CA LEU A 59 -4.49 13.04 -3.73
C LEU A 59 -4.24 11.91 -4.74
N LEU A 60 -3.12 11.19 -4.59
CA LEU A 60 -2.86 9.97 -5.38
C LEU A 60 -3.90 8.88 -5.07
N GLY A 61 -4.31 8.73 -3.81
CA GLY A 61 -5.37 7.83 -3.39
C GLY A 61 -6.70 8.11 -4.09
N ARG A 62 -7.07 9.39 -4.21
CA ARG A 62 -8.27 9.82 -4.94
C ARG A 62 -8.17 9.51 -6.43
N PHE A 63 -7.03 9.75 -7.07
CA PHE A 63 -6.80 9.35 -8.46
C PHE A 63 -6.92 7.82 -8.68
N LEU A 64 -6.39 7.01 -7.75
CA LEU A 64 -6.56 5.55 -7.80
C LEU A 64 -8.01 5.11 -7.52
N SER A 65 -8.74 5.85 -6.70
CA SER A 65 -10.16 5.60 -6.40
C SER A 65 -11.06 5.82 -7.63
N CYS A 66 -10.64 6.69 -8.55
CA CYS A 66 -11.24 6.87 -9.88
C CYS A 66 -10.74 5.85 -10.90
N ASP A 67 -10.09 4.76 -10.49
CA ASP A 67 -9.49 3.76 -11.40
C ASP A 67 -8.48 4.34 -12.41
N ARG A 68 -7.86 5.49 -12.06
CA ARG A 68 -6.99 6.27 -12.95
C ARG A 68 -7.71 6.90 -14.15
N ASP A 69 -9.03 6.98 -14.12
CA ASP A 69 -9.82 7.73 -15.08
C ASP A 69 -9.62 9.24 -14.84
N LEU A 70 -9.15 9.94 -15.88
CA LEU A 70 -8.81 11.35 -15.77
C LEU A 70 -10.04 12.24 -15.71
N ALA A 71 -11.11 11.89 -16.43
CA ALA A 71 -12.31 12.70 -16.45
C ALA A 71 -13.04 12.60 -15.10
N GLU A 72 -13.11 11.39 -14.55
CA GLU A 72 -13.65 11.18 -13.20
C GLU A 72 -12.78 11.87 -12.16
N PHE A 73 -11.44 11.72 -12.21
CA PHE A 73 -10.55 12.40 -11.26
C PHE A 73 -10.64 13.93 -11.36
N GLU A 74 -10.65 14.49 -12.57
CA GLU A 74 -10.81 15.93 -12.79
C GLU A 74 -12.15 16.45 -12.23
N SER A 75 -13.22 15.66 -12.32
CA SER A 75 -14.50 16.01 -11.71
C SER A 75 -14.43 16.11 -10.19
N THR A 76 -13.56 15.32 -9.54
CA THR A 76 -13.31 15.42 -8.08
C THR A 76 -12.52 16.67 -7.68
N LEU A 77 -11.93 17.36 -8.66
CA LEU A 77 -11.21 18.62 -8.49
C LEU A 77 -12.06 19.82 -8.91
N ALA A 78 -13.38 19.66 -9.04
CA ALA A 78 -14.29 20.73 -9.43
C ALA A 78 -14.08 21.98 -8.56
N GLY A 79 -13.87 23.13 -9.21
CA GLY A 79 -13.60 24.41 -8.56
C GLY A 79 -12.13 24.67 -8.21
N CYS A 80 -11.25 23.66 -8.27
CA CYS A 80 -9.81 23.90 -8.13
C CYS A 80 -9.27 24.68 -9.34
N PRO A 81 -8.54 25.77 -9.13
CA PRO A 81 -7.79 26.38 -10.22
C PRO A 81 -6.77 25.37 -10.76
N GLU A 82 -6.53 25.42 -12.06
CA GLU A 82 -5.60 24.52 -12.74
C GLU A 82 -5.85 23.01 -12.53
N ALA A 83 -7.10 22.58 -12.34
CA ALA A 83 -7.46 21.17 -12.21
C ALA A 83 -6.82 20.28 -13.29
N ALA A 84 -6.82 20.72 -14.55
CA ALA A 84 -6.15 20.03 -15.65
C ALA A 84 -4.63 19.86 -15.46
N THR A 85 -3.94 20.87 -14.91
CA THR A 85 -2.51 20.80 -14.57
C THR A 85 -2.28 19.78 -13.46
N ILE A 86 -3.09 19.80 -12.41
CA ILE A 86 -3.02 18.86 -11.28
C ILE A 86 -3.26 17.43 -11.77
N CYS A 87 -4.32 17.20 -12.56
CA CYS A 87 -4.62 15.92 -13.19
C CYS A 87 -3.46 15.40 -14.02
N ASN A 88 -2.89 16.25 -14.88
CA ASN A 88 -1.76 15.87 -15.71
C ASN A 88 -0.53 15.54 -14.86
N ALA A 89 -0.23 16.33 -13.82
CA ALA A 89 0.89 16.10 -12.92
C ALA A 89 0.77 14.75 -12.20
N VAL A 90 -0.39 14.47 -11.60
CA VAL A 90 -0.67 13.21 -10.90
C VAL A 90 -0.58 12.02 -11.85
N ARG A 91 -1.22 12.11 -13.02
CA ARG A 91 -1.15 11.07 -14.05
C ARG A 91 0.28 10.80 -14.49
N THR A 92 1.04 11.85 -14.78
CA THR A 92 2.44 11.71 -15.21
C THR A 92 3.27 11.09 -14.11
N ARG A 93 3.13 11.51 -12.84
CA ARG A 93 3.82 10.89 -11.70
C ARG A 93 3.56 9.40 -11.65
N VAL A 94 2.30 8.98 -11.67
CA VAL A 94 1.94 7.56 -11.60
C VAL A 94 2.52 6.79 -12.79
N ALA A 95 2.46 7.36 -14.00
CA ALA A 95 3.00 6.72 -15.19
C ALA A 95 4.54 6.63 -15.21
N THR A 96 5.26 7.64 -14.70
CA THR A 96 6.73 7.72 -14.79
C THR A 96 7.43 7.10 -13.58
N ALA A 97 6.94 7.42 -12.39
CA ALA A 97 7.54 7.09 -11.10
C ALA A 97 6.76 6.06 -10.30
N SER A 98 5.56 5.66 -10.76
CA SER A 98 4.65 4.80 -10.01
C SER A 98 4.19 5.47 -8.69
N VAL A 99 3.35 4.77 -7.93
CA VAL A 99 3.06 5.13 -6.55
C VAL A 99 4.01 4.34 -5.66
N LYS A 100 5.18 4.93 -5.38
CA LYS A 100 6.22 4.38 -4.51
C LYS A 100 6.19 5.08 -3.16
N ILE A 101 5.89 4.34 -2.09
CA ILE A 101 5.72 4.85 -0.73
C ILE A 101 6.27 3.82 0.25
N VAL A 102 7.18 4.24 1.12
CA VAL A 102 7.71 3.40 2.21
C VAL A 102 6.80 3.57 3.43
N ALA A 103 6.13 2.50 3.82
CA ALA A 103 5.30 2.46 5.02
C ALA A 103 5.78 1.34 5.95
N LYS A 104 5.82 1.63 7.26
CA LYS A 104 6.14 0.63 8.28
C LYS A 104 4.88 -0.08 8.74
N LEU A 105 4.91 -1.41 8.77
CA LEU A 105 3.83 -2.18 9.38
C LEU A 105 3.89 -2.06 10.91
N PRO A 106 2.75 -2.14 11.61
CA PRO A 106 2.72 -2.29 13.06
C PRO A 106 3.37 -3.61 13.49
N ASP A 107 4.01 -3.63 14.68
CA ASP A 107 4.77 -4.78 15.20
C ASP A 107 3.92 -6.06 15.40
N PHE A 108 2.60 -5.92 15.50
CA PHE A 108 1.69 -7.06 15.58
C PHE A 108 1.38 -7.71 14.22
N ILE A 109 1.81 -7.07 13.13
CA ILE A 109 1.75 -7.55 11.74
C ILE A 109 3.16 -7.92 11.28
N ASP A 110 4.14 -7.07 11.56
CA ASP A 110 5.52 -7.24 11.13
C ASP A 110 6.18 -8.47 11.80
N GLY A 111 6.81 -9.32 11.00
CA GLY A 111 7.50 -10.53 11.46
C GLY A 111 6.63 -11.63 12.11
N ARG A 112 5.30 -11.47 12.18
CA ARG A 112 4.41 -12.52 12.68
C ARG A 112 3.92 -13.40 11.53
N PRO A 113 3.88 -14.74 11.72
CA PRO A 113 3.34 -15.64 10.70
C PRO A 113 1.92 -15.19 10.35
N VAL A 114 1.80 -14.75 9.10
CA VAL A 114 0.55 -14.43 8.45
C VAL A 114 -0.39 -15.60 8.68
N SER A 115 -1.63 -15.32 9.10
CA SER A 115 -2.79 -16.23 9.11
C SER A 115 -2.51 -17.73 8.96
N SER A 116 -3.05 -18.59 9.84
CA SER A 116 -2.98 -20.06 9.66
C SER A 116 -3.48 -20.59 8.31
N ARG A 117 -4.08 -19.74 7.46
CA ARG A 117 -4.58 -20.03 6.12
C ARG A 117 -3.67 -19.53 4.97
N VAL A 118 -2.70 -18.66 5.24
CA VAL A 118 -1.80 -18.06 4.25
C VAL A 118 -0.35 -18.11 4.74
N ASP A 119 0.46 -18.98 4.16
CA ASP A 119 1.90 -19.06 4.46
C ASP A 119 2.68 -17.89 3.82
N ASP A 120 3.93 -17.71 4.28
CA ASP A 120 4.85 -16.68 3.76
C ASP A 120 5.06 -16.80 2.24
N VAL A 121 4.94 -18.02 1.69
CA VAL A 121 5.07 -18.28 0.25
C VAL A 121 3.95 -17.62 -0.53
N LYS A 122 2.70 -17.70 -0.07
CA LYS A 122 1.55 -17.02 -0.69
C LYS A 122 1.66 -15.51 -0.60
N ALA A 123 2.08 -14.97 0.55
CA ALA A 123 2.32 -13.53 0.69
C ALA A 123 3.40 -13.05 -0.31
N GLN A 124 4.52 -13.77 -0.41
CA GLN A 124 5.56 -13.48 -1.40
C GLN A 124 5.06 -13.63 -2.85
N ASN A 125 4.19 -14.59 -3.14
CA ASN A 125 3.63 -14.78 -4.48
C ASN A 125 2.73 -13.62 -4.90
N ILE A 126 1.94 -13.07 -3.98
CA ILE A 126 1.19 -11.83 -4.21
C ILE A 126 2.16 -10.68 -4.53
N CYS A 127 3.25 -10.57 -3.77
CA CYS A 127 4.24 -9.50 -3.96
C CYS A 127 5.02 -9.62 -5.27
N LYS A 128 5.20 -10.84 -5.82
CA LYS A 128 5.84 -11.07 -7.12
C LYS A 128 4.88 -10.91 -8.31
N ARG A 129 3.57 -10.92 -8.08
CA ARG A 129 2.55 -10.87 -9.14
C ARG A 129 2.50 -9.48 -9.76
N LYS A 130 2.48 -9.37 -11.09
CA LYS A 130 2.13 -8.10 -11.73
C LYS A 130 0.63 -7.86 -11.55
N PHE A 131 0.28 -6.76 -10.88
CA PHE A 131 -1.12 -6.44 -10.64
C PHE A 131 -1.80 -6.07 -11.95
N ASN A 132 -3.00 -6.61 -12.18
CA ASN A 132 -3.78 -6.39 -13.40
C ASN A 132 -5.08 -5.62 -13.12
N ASN A 133 -5.22 -5.09 -11.91
CA ASN A 133 -6.38 -4.34 -11.42
C ASN A 133 -7.62 -5.21 -11.08
N ASP A 134 -7.53 -6.54 -11.15
CA ASP A 134 -8.56 -7.46 -10.62
C ASP A 134 -8.16 -7.93 -9.21
N ILE A 135 -8.94 -7.53 -8.19
CA ILE A 135 -8.67 -7.86 -6.79
C ILE A 135 -8.57 -9.39 -6.56
N ARG A 136 -9.39 -10.19 -7.26
CA ARG A 136 -9.40 -11.65 -7.10
C ARG A 136 -8.14 -12.30 -7.66
N HIS A 137 -7.56 -11.68 -8.69
CA HIS A 137 -6.26 -12.06 -9.20
C HIS A 137 -5.16 -11.53 -8.29
N ASP A 138 -5.18 -10.25 -7.96
CA ASP A 138 -4.06 -9.58 -7.30
C ASP A 138 -3.89 -10.06 -5.85
N PHE A 139 -4.97 -10.47 -5.18
CA PHE A 139 -4.97 -11.01 -3.80
C PHE A 139 -5.49 -12.46 -3.73
N GLU A 140 -5.18 -13.26 -4.75
CA GLU A 140 -5.57 -14.68 -4.77
C GLU A 140 -5.14 -15.40 -3.48
N GLY A 141 -6.07 -16.15 -2.88
CA GLY A 141 -5.85 -16.84 -1.59
C GLY A 141 -6.22 -16.02 -0.35
N CYS A 142 -6.59 -14.74 -0.50
CA CYS A 142 -7.06 -13.87 0.60
C CYS A 142 -8.57 -13.94 0.83
N GLY A 143 -9.23 -15.06 0.49
CA GLY A 143 -10.66 -15.25 0.71
C GLY A 143 -11.60 -14.44 -0.19
N LEU A 144 -11.07 -13.80 -1.24
CA LEU A 144 -11.84 -12.95 -2.16
C LEU A 144 -12.39 -13.72 -3.38
N GLY A 145 -12.10 -15.03 -3.47
CA GLY A 145 -12.41 -15.87 -4.63
C GLY A 145 -11.25 -15.92 -5.61
N LYS A 146 -11.49 -16.50 -6.79
CA LYS A 146 -10.53 -16.60 -7.89
C LYS A 146 -11.02 -15.84 -9.13
N PRO A 147 -10.10 -15.44 -10.02
CA PRO A 147 -10.48 -14.90 -11.32
C PRO A 147 -11.36 -15.89 -12.08
N GLY A 148 -12.46 -15.41 -12.67
CA GLY A 148 -13.40 -16.23 -13.43
C GLY A 148 -14.45 -16.98 -12.61
N ASP A 149 -14.43 -16.91 -11.27
CA ASP A 149 -15.52 -17.45 -10.46
C ASP A 149 -16.85 -16.78 -10.83
N LYS A 150 -17.88 -17.60 -11.07
CA LYS A 150 -19.24 -17.15 -11.43
C LYS A 150 -19.96 -16.46 -10.28
N THR A 151 -19.62 -16.82 -9.04
CA THR A 151 -20.22 -16.29 -7.82
C THR A 151 -19.17 -15.51 -7.03
N LEU A 152 -19.53 -14.33 -6.56
CA LEU A 152 -18.66 -13.52 -5.71
C LEU A 152 -18.60 -14.09 -4.29
N SER A 153 -17.40 -14.15 -3.72
CA SER A 153 -17.22 -14.41 -2.29
C SER A 153 -17.87 -13.29 -1.45
N GLN A 154 -18.21 -13.57 -0.18
CA GLN A 154 -18.77 -12.55 0.72
C GLN A 154 -17.84 -11.33 0.88
N GLY A 155 -16.52 -11.55 0.95
CA GLY A 155 -15.54 -10.46 1.03
C GLY A 155 -15.54 -9.59 -0.22
N MET A 156 -15.60 -10.19 -1.41
CA MET A 156 -15.68 -9.44 -2.67
C MET A 156 -17.02 -8.70 -2.83
N GLN A 157 -18.14 -9.31 -2.41
CA GLN A 157 -19.44 -8.62 -2.38
C GLN A 157 -19.40 -7.40 -1.45
N SER A 158 -18.79 -7.53 -0.27
CA SER A 158 -18.67 -6.44 0.69
C SER A 158 -17.79 -5.30 0.18
N LEU A 159 -16.67 -5.63 -0.48
CA LEU A 159 -15.82 -4.63 -1.15
C LEU A 159 -16.59 -3.89 -2.25
N GLN A 160 -17.31 -4.61 -3.11
CA GLN A 160 -18.10 -3.99 -4.18
C GLN A 160 -19.24 -3.12 -3.63
N ALA A 161 -19.87 -3.51 -2.53
CA ALA A 161 -20.89 -2.69 -1.85
C ALA A 161 -20.34 -1.36 -1.33
N HIS A 162 -19.03 -1.29 -1.05
CA HIS A 162 -18.31 -0.06 -0.70
C HIS A 162 -17.69 0.63 -1.93
N GLY A 163 -18.05 0.23 -3.15
CA GLY A 163 -17.53 0.81 -4.39
C GLY A 163 -16.13 0.32 -4.79
N ILE A 164 -15.52 -0.59 -4.03
CA ILE A 164 -14.17 -1.12 -4.28
C ILE A 164 -14.27 -2.29 -5.26
N THR A 165 -14.19 -1.96 -6.54
CA THR A 165 -14.32 -2.90 -7.65
C THR A 165 -12.98 -3.36 -8.22
N SER A 166 -11.88 -2.71 -7.84
CA SER A 166 -10.57 -2.90 -8.45
C SER A 166 -9.43 -2.77 -7.44
N THR A 167 -8.25 -3.27 -7.80
CA THR A 167 -7.05 -3.17 -6.96
C THR A 167 -6.62 -1.73 -6.75
N ASN A 168 -6.73 -0.87 -7.78
CA ASN A 168 -6.45 0.55 -7.67
C ASN A 168 -7.33 1.20 -6.59
N LYS A 169 -8.64 0.94 -6.59
CA LYS A 169 -9.55 1.49 -5.58
C LYS A 169 -9.19 1.03 -4.16
N LEU A 170 -8.75 -0.20 -4.00
CA LEU A 170 -8.30 -0.72 -2.71
C LEU A 170 -7.02 -0.01 -2.22
N TYR A 171 -6.05 0.26 -3.11
CA TYR A 171 -4.92 1.14 -2.76
C TYR A 171 -5.36 2.57 -2.52
N GLY A 172 -6.37 3.05 -3.26
CA GLY A 172 -7.00 4.34 -3.03
C GLY A 172 -7.39 4.50 -1.56
N GLU A 173 -8.18 3.56 -1.04
CA GLU A 173 -8.59 3.52 0.38
C GLU A 173 -7.39 3.53 1.35
N MET A 174 -6.33 2.77 1.04
CA MET A 174 -5.11 2.76 1.85
C MET A 174 -4.43 4.13 1.90
N LEU A 175 -4.25 4.76 0.74
CA LEU A 175 -3.60 6.06 0.64
C LEU A 175 -4.45 7.18 1.22
N MET A 176 -5.78 7.03 1.24
CA MET A 176 -6.67 7.96 1.92
C MET A 176 -6.42 8.01 3.43
N CYS A 177 -5.86 6.96 4.04
CA CYS A 177 -5.45 6.97 5.45
C CYS A 177 -4.16 7.77 5.72
N PHE A 178 -3.38 8.15 4.69
CA PHE A 178 -2.07 8.78 4.85
C PHE A 178 -2.14 10.30 4.81
N SER A 179 -2.57 10.94 5.91
CA SER A 179 -2.64 12.40 6.02
C SER A 179 -1.28 13.11 6.08
N GLY A 180 -0.18 12.36 6.01
CA GLY A 180 1.21 12.79 6.04
C GLY A 180 2.13 11.59 5.74
N PRO A 181 3.45 11.68 6.01
CA PRO A 181 4.35 10.54 5.90
C PRO A 181 3.76 9.31 6.61
N PRO A 182 3.68 8.13 5.96
CA PRO A 182 2.99 6.98 6.53
C PRO A 182 3.55 6.54 7.89
N THR A 183 2.66 6.38 8.86
CA THR A 183 3.00 5.89 10.21
C THR A 183 2.38 4.51 10.48
N GLN A 184 2.82 3.84 11.54
CA GLN A 184 2.21 2.58 11.96
C GLN A 184 0.72 2.78 12.33
N GLU A 185 0.36 3.88 12.98
CA GLU A 185 -1.03 4.19 13.35
C GLU A 185 -1.94 4.32 12.13
N MET A 186 -1.46 4.95 11.05
CA MET A 186 -2.22 5.03 9.80
C MET A 186 -2.41 3.67 9.15
N MET A 187 -1.41 2.78 9.26
CA MET A 187 -1.54 1.39 8.83
C MET A 187 -2.55 0.62 9.69
N VAL A 188 -2.60 0.85 11.01
CA VAL A 188 -3.65 0.30 11.88
C VAL A 188 -5.02 0.82 11.45
N ALA A 189 -5.16 2.12 11.17
CA ALA A 189 -6.42 2.69 10.70
C ALA A 189 -6.89 2.03 9.40
N PHE A 190 -5.99 1.81 8.44
CA PHE A 190 -6.32 1.08 7.22
C PHE A 190 -6.70 -0.39 7.49
N ARG A 191 -6.07 -1.05 8.47
CA ARG A 191 -6.45 -2.41 8.88
C ARG A 191 -7.87 -2.51 9.39
N GLU A 192 -8.27 -1.54 10.22
CA GLU A 192 -9.63 -1.49 10.74
C GLU A 192 -10.61 -1.18 9.61
N ARG A 193 -10.25 -0.26 8.71
CA ARG A 193 -11.00 0.01 7.47
C ARG A 193 -11.20 -1.24 6.62
N LEU A 194 -10.19 -2.10 6.43
CA LEU A 194 -10.36 -3.40 5.74
C LEU A 194 -11.43 -4.28 6.41
N GLY A 195 -11.60 -4.16 7.73
CA GLY A 195 -12.69 -4.82 8.45
C GLY A 195 -14.06 -4.30 8.09
N ASP A 196 -14.21 -2.99 8.09
CA ASP A 196 -15.45 -2.32 7.72
C ASP A 196 -15.83 -2.63 6.26
N LEU A 197 -14.83 -2.79 5.39
CA LEU A 197 -14.97 -3.22 4.00
C LEU A 197 -15.31 -4.72 3.84
N GLY A 198 -15.41 -5.47 4.94
CA GLY A 198 -15.82 -6.88 4.97
C GLY A 198 -14.70 -7.89 4.69
N VAL A 199 -13.43 -7.48 4.73
CA VAL A 199 -12.29 -8.42 4.63
C VAL A 199 -12.16 -9.19 5.94
N SER A 200 -12.23 -10.52 5.86
CA SER A 200 -12.11 -11.38 7.06
C SER A 200 -10.81 -11.11 7.82
N SER A 201 -10.88 -11.13 9.15
CA SER A 201 -9.75 -10.85 10.05
C SER A 201 -8.48 -11.64 9.70
N GLY A 202 -8.64 -12.91 9.30
CA GLY A 202 -7.56 -13.79 8.90
C GLY A 202 -6.87 -13.43 7.57
N TYR A 203 -7.37 -12.48 6.77
CA TYR A 203 -6.75 -12.07 5.51
C TYR A 203 -6.21 -10.65 5.54
N LYS A 204 -6.66 -9.80 6.48
CA LYS A 204 -6.22 -8.40 6.61
C LYS A 204 -4.70 -8.26 6.68
N THR A 205 -4.05 -9.03 7.56
CA THR A 205 -2.59 -9.01 7.74
C THR A 205 -1.85 -9.32 6.44
N THR A 206 -2.26 -10.38 5.72
CA THR A 206 -1.67 -10.75 4.42
C THR A 206 -1.84 -9.63 3.40
N MET A 207 -3.07 -9.11 3.27
CA MET A 207 -3.35 -8.06 2.29
C MET A 207 -2.55 -6.79 2.59
N MET A 208 -2.49 -6.38 3.86
CA MET A 208 -1.68 -5.24 4.28
C MET A 208 -0.20 -5.44 3.99
N ASP A 209 0.33 -6.61 4.31
CA ASP A 209 1.74 -6.92 4.07
C ASP A 209 2.07 -6.86 2.58
N ALA A 210 1.25 -7.53 1.76
CA ALA A 210 1.36 -7.48 0.32
C ALA A 210 1.26 -6.05 -0.25
N MET A 211 0.27 -5.28 0.20
CA MET A 211 0.07 -3.90 -0.25
C MET A 211 1.25 -3.00 0.10
N ARG A 212 1.79 -3.14 1.31
CA ARG A 212 2.98 -2.42 1.76
C ARG A 212 4.20 -2.80 0.93
N GLN A 213 4.45 -4.09 0.67
CA GLN A 213 5.55 -4.53 -0.20
C GLN A 213 5.44 -3.94 -1.62
N LYS A 214 4.21 -3.87 -2.16
CA LYS A 214 3.95 -3.28 -3.48
C LYS A 214 4.18 -1.77 -3.52
N LEU A 215 3.79 -1.04 -2.48
CA LEU A 215 4.08 0.39 -2.39
C LEU A 215 5.59 0.65 -2.29
N ASP A 216 6.35 -0.21 -1.60
CA ASP A 216 7.80 -0.05 -1.45
C ASP A 216 8.54 -0.18 -2.80
N ILE A 217 8.12 -1.10 -3.67
CA ILE A 217 8.67 -1.24 -5.04
C ILE A 217 8.02 -0.28 -6.06
N GLY A 218 6.83 0.23 -5.76
CA GLY A 218 5.95 0.97 -6.65
C GLY A 218 4.90 0.07 -7.31
N LEU A 219 3.62 0.44 -7.21
CA LEU A 219 2.46 -0.36 -7.68
C LEU A 219 2.64 -0.97 -9.07
N ASP A 220 3.09 -0.16 -10.04
CA ASP A 220 3.24 -0.57 -11.44
C ASP A 220 4.57 -1.28 -11.77
N ASN A 221 5.56 -1.27 -10.86
CA ASN A 221 6.93 -1.76 -11.11
C ASN A 221 7.15 -3.23 -10.72
N SER A 222 6.05 -3.95 -10.48
CA SER A 222 5.94 -5.27 -9.86
C SER A 222 6.65 -6.46 -10.56
N ALA A 223 7.52 -6.25 -11.53
CA ALA A 223 8.33 -7.30 -12.17
C ALA A 223 9.75 -7.42 -11.59
N LYS A 224 10.23 -6.45 -10.79
CA LYS A 224 11.51 -6.56 -10.08
C LYS A 224 11.28 -7.19 -8.70
N PRO A 225 11.94 -8.32 -8.36
CA PRO A 225 11.88 -8.84 -7.00
C PRO A 225 12.37 -7.77 -6.02
N PRO A 226 11.80 -7.69 -4.80
CA PRO A 226 12.28 -6.77 -3.79
C PRO A 226 13.77 -6.99 -3.60
N GLN A 227 14.57 -5.91 -3.69
CA GLN A 227 15.96 -5.96 -3.27
C GLN A 227 15.94 -6.43 -1.82
N GLN A 228 16.54 -7.60 -1.58
CA GLN A 228 16.68 -8.15 -0.24
C GLN A 228 17.21 -7.05 0.67
N ALA A 229 16.55 -6.84 1.81
CA ALA A 229 17.04 -5.95 2.84
C ALA A 229 18.51 -6.29 3.10
N ILE A 230 19.38 -5.29 2.98
CA ILE A 230 20.78 -5.41 3.36
C ILE A 230 20.77 -5.84 4.83
N PRO A 231 21.31 -7.03 5.18
CA PRO A 231 21.46 -7.38 6.57
C PRO A 231 22.39 -6.34 7.21
N GLU A 232 21.95 -5.70 8.28
CA GLU A 232 22.89 -5.02 9.17
C GLU A 232 23.92 -6.07 9.60
N GLU A 233 25.19 -5.84 9.23
CA GLU A 233 26.32 -6.66 9.64
C GLU A 233 26.51 -6.53 11.16
N GLY A 234 25.79 -7.37 11.90
CA GLY A 234 26.06 -7.67 13.30
C GLY A 234 27.08 -8.79 13.42
N GLU A 235 28.35 -8.39 13.52
CA GLU A 235 29.48 -9.01 14.19
C GLU A 235 29.48 -10.54 14.48
N LYS A 236 30.52 -11.20 13.95
CA LYS A 236 30.87 -12.60 14.19
C LYS A 236 31.47 -12.82 15.59
N THR A 237 30.81 -13.66 16.36
CA THR A 237 31.39 -14.58 17.37
C THR A 237 30.40 -15.73 17.47
N GLY A 238 30.68 -17.02 17.31
CA GLY A 238 31.87 -17.83 17.50
C GLY A 238 31.34 -19.19 18.01
N GLU A 239 31.63 -20.26 17.27
CA GLU A 239 31.64 -21.68 17.70
C GLU A 239 30.37 -22.48 18.11
N LYS A 240 30.19 -23.54 17.30
CA LYS A 240 30.01 -24.98 17.64
C LYS A 240 28.61 -25.55 17.99
N ALA A 241 28.15 -26.33 17.01
CA ALA A 241 27.75 -27.75 17.10
C ALA A 241 26.63 -28.17 18.07
N GLY A 242 25.56 -28.76 17.52
CA GLY A 242 24.73 -29.68 18.29
C GLY A 242 23.34 -29.98 17.75
N ARG A 243 23.22 -31.09 17.02
CA ARG A 243 22.10 -32.07 17.01
C ARG A 243 20.64 -31.58 17.01
N LYS A 244 19.93 -31.99 15.95
CA LYS A 244 18.47 -32.15 15.87
C LYS A 244 17.93 -33.03 17.02
N PRO A 245 16.79 -32.66 17.63
CA PRO A 245 15.85 -33.62 18.18
C PRO A 245 14.68 -33.85 17.21
N SER A 246 14.49 -35.11 16.84
CA SER A 246 13.28 -35.64 16.23
C SER A 246 12.15 -35.61 17.27
N TYR A 247 11.12 -34.79 17.04
CA TYR A 247 9.89 -34.86 17.83
C TYR A 247 8.88 -35.78 17.13
N LYS A 248 8.87 -37.05 17.53
CA LYS A 248 7.69 -37.92 17.42
C LYS A 248 6.77 -37.59 18.60
N GLY A 249 5.84 -36.67 18.39
CA GLY A 249 4.77 -36.36 19.33
C GLY A 249 3.54 -37.20 19.03
N SER A 250 3.30 -38.21 19.86
CA SER A 250 2.11 -39.05 19.89
C SER A 250 0.85 -38.21 20.14
N ARG A 251 -0.17 -38.39 19.29
CA ARG A 251 -1.54 -37.90 19.56
C ARG A 251 -2.12 -38.67 20.75
N PRO A 252 -2.66 -38.01 21.79
CA PRO A 252 -3.58 -38.67 22.72
C PRO A 252 -4.94 -38.90 22.05
N PRO A 253 -5.68 -39.95 22.42
CA PRO A 253 -7.03 -40.20 21.93
C PRO A 253 -7.99 -39.15 22.47
N PHE A 254 -8.77 -38.55 21.57
CA PHE A 254 -9.87 -37.64 21.90
C PHE A 254 -10.97 -38.46 22.60
N ALA A 255 -11.19 -38.18 23.89
CA ALA A 255 -12.36 -38.67 24.62
C ALA A 255 -13.61 -37.94 24.10
N GLY A 256 -14.68 -38.69 23.90
CA GLY A 256 -15.95 -38.21 23.37
C GLY A 256 -16.56 -37.12 24.22
N PHE A 257 -17.05 -36.07 23.56
CA PHE A 257 -18.00 -35.15 24.15
C PHE A 257 -19.40 -35.72 23.93
N ASP A 258 -20.06 -36.08 25.03
CA ASP A 258 -21.50 -36.30 25.08
C ASP A 258 -22.23 -35.01 24.68
N THR A 259 -23.02 -35.11 23.61
CA THR A 259 -24.03 -34.12 23.25
C THR A 259 -25.21 -34.24 24.22
N PRO A 260 -25.61 -33.16 24.92
CA PRO A 260 -26.86 -33.16 25.66
C PRO A 260 -28.06 -33.07 24.72
N GLU A 261 -29.03 -33.91 25.01
CA GLU A 261 -30.37 -34.04 24.42
C GLU A 261 -31.17 -32.72 24.52
N PRO A 262 -31.87 -32.28 23.47
CA PRO A 262 -32.72 -31.09 23.54
C PRO A 262 -34.03 -31.39 24.27
N ALA A 263 -34.34 -30.59 25.29
CA ALA A 263 -35.60 -30.63 26.02
C ALA A 263 -36.79 -30.25 25.11
N GLU A 264 -37.84 -31.06 25.16
CA GLU A 264 -39.13 -30.78 24.52
C GLU A 264 -39.83 -29.55 25.13
N PRO A 265 -40.57 -28.75 24.33
CA PRO A 265 -41.35 -27.64 24.85
C PRO A 265 -42.61 -28.15 25.56
N ALA A 266 -42.81 -27.69 26.79
CA ALA A 266 -44.04 -27.87 27.54
C ALA A 266 -45.22 -27.16 26.85
N LYS A 267 -46.38 -27.83 26.83
CA LYS A 267 -47.67 -27.33 26.35
C LYS A 267 -48.32 -26.34 27.30
#